data_AF-A0AAX6EU61-F1
#
_entry.id   AF-A0AAX6EU61-F1
#
_cell.length_a   1.000
_cell.length_b   1.000
_cell.length_c   1.000
_cell.angle_alpha   90.00
_cell.angle_beta   90.00
_cell.angle_gamma   90.00
#
_symmetry.space_group_name_H-M   'P 1'
#
loop_
_entity.id
_entity.type
_entity.pdbx_description
1 polymer ?
#
loop_
_entity_poly.entity_id
_entity_poly.type
_entity_poly.pdbx_seq_one_letter_code
_entity_poly.pdbx_strand_id
1 'polypeptide(L)' 'MYHLIKKAVAIRKHLERNIKDKDPKFRLILVESRIHRLAHYKRTKKLPYVWKYESNTASTLVA' A
#
# COMPACT_ATOMS: atom_id res chain seq x y z
N MET A 1 9.07 -2.89 -3.37
CA MET A 1 8.03 -2.04 -2.75
C MET A 1 7.08 -1.44 -3.79
N TYR A 2 7.59 -0.77 -4.82
CA TYR A 2 6.82 -0.15 -5.91
C TYR A 2 5.63 -0.98 -6.45
N HIS A 3 5.85 -2.24 -6.86
CA HIS A 3 4.80 -3.10 -7.41
C HIS A 3 3.64 -3.41 -6.42
N LEU A 4 3.92 -3.48 -5.11
CA LEU A 4 2.88 -3.69 -4.10
C LEU A 4 2.03 -2.44 -3.90
N ILE A 5 2.67 -1.27 -3.91
CA ILE A 5 2.00 0.04 -3.82
C ILE A 5 1.14 0.24 -5.06
N LYS A 6 1.67 -0.02 -6.27
CA LYS A 6 0.91 0.04 -7.53
C LYS A 6 -0.34 -0.85 -7.50
N LYS A 7 -0.22 -2.07 -6.96
CA LYS A 7 -1.37 -2.99 -6.80
C LYS A 7 -2.38 -2.46 -5.77
N ALA A 8 -1.93 -1.92 -4.64
CA ALA A 8 -2.81 -1.33 -3.62
C ALA A 8 -3.62 -0.14 -4.17
N VAL A 9 -2.98 0.75 -4.94
CA VAL A 9 -3.63 1.89 -5.59
C VAL A 9 -4.70 1.42 -6.58
N ALA A 10 -4.41 0.40 -7.39
CA ALA A 10 -5.38 -0.18 -8.32
C ALA A 10 -6.60 -0.78 -7.62
N ILE A 11 -6.39 -1.53 -6.52
CA ILE A 11 -7.47 -2.12 -5.72
C ILE A 11 -8.32 -1.03 -5.06
N ARG A 12 -7.70 0.03 -4.55
CA ARG A 12 -8.41 1.17 -3.95
C ARG A 12 -9.32 1.87 -4.96
N LYS A 13 -8.82 2.16 -6.15
CA LYS A 13 -9.60 2.74 -7.26
C LYS A 13 -10.75 1.82 -7.70
N HIS A 14 -10.57 0.50 -7.64
CA HIS A 14 -11.63 -0.46 -7.92
C HIS A 14 -12.73 -0.43 -6.84
N LEU A 15 -12.35 -0.37 -5.56
CA LEU A 15 -13.26 -0.31 -4.41
C LEU A 15 -14.05 1.01 -4.33
N GLU A 16 -13.50 2.12 -4.81
CA GLU A 16 -14.23 3.41 -4.91
C GLU A 16 -15.50 3.28 -5.76
N ARG A 17 -15.47 2.43 -6.79
CA ARG A 17 -16.61 2.17 -7.69
C ARG A 17 -17.46 0.99 -7.21
N ASN A 18 -16.84 0.01 -6.55
CA ASN A 18 -17.46 -1.26 -6.13
C ASN A 18 -17.35 -1.47 -4.62
N ILE A 19 -17.99 -0.59 -3.84
CA ILE A 19 -17.88 -0.52 -2.37
C ILE A 19 -18.35 -1.82 -1.67
N LYS A 20 -19.25 -2.59 -2.32
CA LYS A 20 -19.84 -3.81 -1.75
C LYS A 20 -18.96 -5.05 -1.92
N ASP A 21 -17.89 -4.99 -2.71
CA ASP A 21 -17.06 -6.16 -2.99
C ASP A 21 -16.11 -6.48 -1.81
N LYS A 22 -16.27 -7.67 -1.23
CA LYS A 22 -15.58 -8.10 -0.01
C LYS A 22 -14.21 -8.74 -0.30
N ASP A 23 -14.05 -9.40 -1.45
CA ASP A 23 -12.80 -10.06 -1.82
C ASP A 23 -11.64 -9.07 -2.06
N PRO A 24 -11.79 -8.00 -2.88
CA PRO A 24 -10.73 -7.01 -3.06
C PRO A 24 -10.46 -6.21 -1.79
N LYS A 25 -11.45 -6.02 -0.91
CA LYS A 25 -11.25 -5.39 0.40
C LYS A 25 -10.34 -6.24 1.29
N PHE A 26 -10.56 -7.55 1.34
CA PHE A 26 -9.69 -8.47 2.06
C PHE A 26 -8.27 -8.48 1.47
N ARG A 27 -8.15 -8.55 0.13
CA ARG A 27 -6.85 -8.51 -0.55
C ARG A 27 -6.10 -7.20 -0.33
N LEU A 28 -6.79 -6.06 -0.22
CA LEU A 28 -6.18 -4.77 0.11
C LEU A 28 -5.47 -4.82 1.46
N ILE A 29 -6.13 -5.35 2.50
CA ILE A 29 -5.58 -5.48 3.86
C ILE A 29 -4.29 -6.32 3.86
N LEU A 30 -4.27 -7.42 3.11
CA LEU A 30 -3.08 -8.27 2.99
C LEU A 30 -1.92 -7.53 2.30
N VAL A 31 -2.20 -6.79 1.23
CA VAL A 31 -1.17 -6.01 0.51
C VAL A 31 -0.62 -4.90 1.40
N GLU A 32 -1.48 -4.15 2.10
CA GLU A 32 -1.07 -3.10 3.05
C GLU A 32 -0.24 -3.68 4.20
N SER A 33 -0.62 -4.84 4.74
CA SER A 33 0.15 -5.53 5.79
C SER A 33 1.54 -5.94 5.30
N ARG A 34 1.68 -6.41 4.05
CA ARG A 34 2.98 -6.71 3.43
C ARG A 34 3.82 -5.46 3.22
N ILE A 35 3.19 -4.33 2.85
CA ILE A 35 3.87 -3.04 2.71
C ILE A 35 4.39 -2.57 4.08
N HIS A 36 3.58 -2.63 5.14
CA HIS A 36 4.01 -2.25 6.48
C HIS A 36 5.15 -3.13 7.01
N ARG A 37 5.12 -4.45 6.77
CA ARG A 37 6.22 -5.35 7.15
C ARG A 37 7.52 -5.04 6.40
N LEU A 38 7.44 -4.73 5.12
CA LEU A 38 8.62 -4.36 4.33
C LEU A 38 9.09 -2.94 4.66
N ALA A 39 8.19 -2.04 5.02
CA ALA A 39 8.54 -0.74 5.59
C ALA A 39 9.30 -0.92 6.92
N HIS A 40 8.92 -1.87 7.77
CA HIS A 40 9.63 -2.16 9.03
C HIS A 40 11.10 -2.59 8.81
N TYR A 41 11.47 -3.10 7.63
CA TYR A 41 12.88 -3.32 7.25
C TYR A 41 13.70 -2.03 7.06
N LYS A 42 13.21 -0.85 7.50
CA LYS A 42 14.02 0.38 7.68
C LYS A 42 15.30 0.17 8.49
N ARG A 43 15.44 -0.94 9.20
CA ARG A 43 16.61 -1.29 10.02
C ARG A 43 17.94 -1.28 9.26
N THR A 44 17.92 -1.39 7.93
CA THR A 44 19.13 -1.29 7.07
C THR A 44 19.51 0.14 6.62
N LYS A 45 18.98 1.20 7.27
CA LYS A 45 19.33 2.61 7.04
C LYS A 45 19.09 3.17 5.62
N LYS A 46 18.39 2.45 4.74
CA LYS A 46 18.08 2.94 3.37
C LYS A 46 16.88 3.88 3.29
N LEU A 47 16.13 4.05 4.37
CA LEU A 47 14.98 4.96 4.43
C LEU A 47 15.10 5.91 5.62
N PRO A 48 14.68 7.18 5.47
CA PRO A 48 14.59 8.11 6.59
C PRO A 48 13.70 7.51 7.68
N TYR A 49 14.13 7.65 8.94
CA TYR A 49 13.44 7.16 10.14
C TYR A 49 11.94 7.53 10.15
N VAL A 50 11.58 8.69 9.58
CA VAL A 50 10.23 9.28 9.57
C VAL A 50 9.27 8.70 8.51
N TRP A 51 9.76 8.01 7.46
CA TRP A 51 8.89 7.54 6.36
C TRP A 51 7.74 6.60 6.81
N LYS A 52 6.49 7.03 6.71
CA LYS A 52 5.32 6.22 7.01
C LYS A 52 4.58 5.94 5.70
N TYR A 53 4.13 4.69 5.51
CA TYR A 53 3.23 4.40 4.40
C TYR A 53 1.86 5.02 4.72
N GLU A 54 1.50 6.05 3.98
CA GLU A 54 0.15 6.61 4.02
C GLU A 54 -0.55 6.31 2.71
N SER A 55 -1.75 5.77 2.83
CA SER A 55 -2.59 5.38 1.70
C SER A 55 -2.83 6.52 0.71
N ASN A 56 -2.88 7.77 1.20
CA ASN A 56 -3.14 8.96 0.39
C ASN A 56 -1.92 9.39 -0.43
N THR A 57 -0.71 9.13 0.05
CA THR A 57 0.55 9.41 -0.67
C THR A 57 1.01 8.22 -1.52
N ALA A 58 0.33 7.07 -1.42
CA ALA A 58 0.64 5.90 -2.24
C ALA A 58 0.58 6.18 -3.76
N SER A 59 -0.34 7.06 -4.20
CA SER A 59 -0.49 7.44 -5.61
C SER A 59 0.69 8.26 -6.15
N THR A 60 1.30 9.11 -5.34
CA THR A 60 2.46 9.94 -5.74
C THR A 60 3.77 9.15 -5.76
N LEU A 61 3.84 8.02 -5.05
CA LEU A 61 4.99 7.10 -5.03
C LEU A 61 5.04 6.15 -6.24
N VAL A 62 3.98 6.13 -7.06
CA VAL A 62 3.87 5.25 -8.23
C VAL A 62 3.98 6.03 -9.56
N ALA A 63 3.86 7.36 -9.49
CA ALA A 63 3.99 8.29 -10.60
C ALA A 63 5.42 8.35 -11.16
#